data_AF-A0A150FQX1-F1
#
_entry.id   AF-A0A150FQX1-F1
#
_cell.length_a   1.000
_cell.length_b   1.000
_cell.length_c   1.000
_cell.angle_alpha   90.00
_cell.angle_beta   90.00
_cell.angle_gamma   90.00
#
_symmetry.space_group_name_H-M   'P 1'
#
loop_
_entity.id
_entity.type
_entity.pdbx_description
1 polymer ?
#
loop_
_entity_poly.entity_id
_entity_poly.type
_entity_poly.pdbx_seq_one_letter_code
_entity_poly.pdbx_strand_id
1 'polypeptide(L)'
;MMLLEKAQRYAIDVVSGKEITTKEVKKQCECFLEDLEKQKNEDFPYYFDEGEIFKIEGILRLLNFATGLGVVGKPILEGLWDFQAFFLCNIFGWRFKSDKKKYRYRDVTLFIPRKNAKTFICALIIIILMLTEDNYSEFYSICLDRELAGEVKKAMIQIIQASPAIEKYFKISNTLSGKIVCKLTNSFYQARTAEASRNNAIRPSAFIADEVGAFRDYSNINAMKSGQLSVKNPLRFKLTTAYAIKDSIMLEELDYIKKVYSGVIDDDRMFALLYFAEEEHLWDDIGLYQANPLRIEENYNEIIDNRKAALEKPSERVEFLTKHMNVFVDSTHEKKYIDFLYWKKCEVESIDLEGKEVVVGVDLSLTTDLTAVSIMYKENGIYYLISHGFLPDGSLANRREKFDYREAARQGYCTITKGMIVNYTQVEEYIRNIENKYNCKIKCIVSDPYNAMQMMESLSNDYEVILLKQTYSNLSPPIKQFRDDVYTGKIKYAKNKLLDWCMSNTTTIKGRTTDDILLAKENQNKTRIDLVVASIFSYTQLYLKNDSVDINKYADIEFLTQLWS
;
A
#
# COMPACT_ATOMS: atom_id res chain seq x y z
N MET A 1 -23.09 -19.04 -29.15
CA MET A 1 -21.64 -18.77 -29.18
C MET A 1 -21.14 -18.88 -27.75
N MET A 2 -20.48 -20.00 -27.41
CA MET A 2 -20.22 -20.40 -26.02
C MET A 2 -19.43 -19.35 -25.23
N LEU A 3 -18.45 -18.68 -25.87
CA LEU A 3 -17.64 -17.66 -25.19
C LEU A 3 -18.47 -16.45 -24.77
N LEU A 4 -19.33 -15.95 -25.68
CA LEU A 4 -20.22 -14.82 -25.40
C LEU A 4 -21.32 -15.19 -24.40
N GLU A 5 -21.88 -16.39 -24.49
CA GLU A 5 -22.89 -16.88 -23.54
C GLU A 5 -22.32 -16.92 -22.11
N LYS A 6 -21.09 -17.43 -21.94
CA LYS A 6 -20.37 -17.40 -20.65
C LYS A 6 -20.15 -15.97 -20.15
N ALA A 7 -19.73 -15.06 -21.03
CA ALA A 7 -19.50 -13.66 -20.70
C ALA A 7 -20.79 -12.95 -20.27
N GLN A 8 -21.88 -13.13 -21.00
CA GLN A 8 -23.19 -12.55 -20.67
C GLN A 8 -23.75 -13.14 -19.38
N ARG A 9 -23.63 -14.46 -19.18
CA ARG A 9 -24.02 -15.12 -17.93
C ARG A 9 -23.24 -14.56 -16.74
N TYR A 10 -21.92 -14.39 -16.86
CA TYR A 10 -21.11 -13.75 -15.83
C TYR A 10 -21.64 -12.36 -15.47
N ALA A 11 -21.86 -11.52 -16.48
CA ALA A 11 -22.31 -10.15 -16.26
C ALA A 11 -23.69 -10.10 -15.59
N ILE A 12 -24.62 -10.96 -16.02
CA ILE A 12 -25.97 -11.05 -15.42
C ILE A 12 -25.89 -11.56 -13.97
N ASP A 13 -25.10 -12.60 -13.71
CA ASP A 13 -24.94 -13.18 -12.38
C ASP A 13 -24.28 -12.16 -11.41
N VAL A 14 -23.32 -11.37 -11.88
CA VAL A 14 -22.71 -10.27 -11.11
C VAL A 14 -23.70 -9.15 -10.83
N VAL A 15 -24.41 -8.67 -11.85
CA VAL A 15 -25.35 -7.54 -11.69
C VAL A 15 -26.52 -7.90 -10.78
N SER A 16 -27.02 -9.13 -10.88
CA SER A 16 -28.08 -9.66 -10.01
C SER A 16 -27.61 -9.99 -8.59
N GLY A 17 -26.30 -10.00 -8.32
CA GLY A 17 -25.72 -10.33 -7.02
C GLY A 17 -25.59 -11.83 -6.73
N LYS A 18 -25.89 -12.70 -7.71
CA LYS A 18 -25.64 -14.15 -7.60
C LYS A 18 -24.14 -14.46 -7.57
N GLU A 19 -23.35 -13.73 -8.36
CA GLU A 19 -21.90 -13.78 -8.32
C GLU A 19 -21.37 -12.68 -7.39
N ILE A 20 -21.01 -13.05 -6.16
CA ILE A 20 -20.37 -12.14 -5.19
C ILE A 20 -19.01 -11.68 -5.74
N THR A 21 -18.86 -10.36 -5.94
CA THR A 21 -17.65 -9.71 -6.41
C THR A 21 -17.60 -8.24 -5.94
N THR A 22 -16.55 -7.52 -6.30
CA THR A 22 -16.38 -6.11 -5.95
C THR A 22 -17.33 -5.20 -6.74
N LYS A 23 -17.63 -4.03 -6.19
CA LYS A 23 -18.44 -3.00 -6.87
C LYS A 23 -17.83 -2.58 -8.22
N GLU A 24 -16.51 -2.58 -8.35
CA GLU A 24 -15.82 -2.23 -9.58
C GLU A 24 -16.04 -3.26 -10.70
N VAL A 25 -15.99 -4.55 -10.37
CA VAL A 25 -16.32 -5.63 -11.34
C VAL A 25 -17.80 -5.57 -11.70
N LYS A 26 -18.67 -5.31 -10.71
CA LYS A 26 -20.11 -5.09 -10.97
C LYS A 26 -20.33 -3.94 -11.94
N LYS A 27 -19.70 -2.79 -11.72
CA LYS A 27 -19.80 -1.64 -12.61
C LYS A 27 -19.35 -1.97 -14.04
N GLN A 28 -18.26 -2.72 -14.19
CA GLN A 28 -17.79 -3.13 -15.52
C GLN A 28 -18.78 -4.09 -16.22
N CYS A 29 -19.46 -4.97 -15.47
CA CYS A 29 -20.51 -5.85 -15.98
C CYS A 29 -21.77 -5.08 -16.40
N GLU A 30 -22.18 -4.08 -15.61
CA GLU A 30 -23.27 -3.15 -15.96
C GLU A 30 -22.94 -2.41 -17.26
N CYS A 31 -21.74 -1.81 -17.37
CA CYS A 31 -21.29 -1.15 -18.58
C CYS A 31 -21.32 -2.08 -19.79
N PHE A 32 -20.89 -3.34 -19.66
CA PHE A 32 -20.94 -4.31 -20.74
C PHE A 32 -22.38 -4.57 -21.24
N LEU A 33 -23.32 -4.82 -20.32
CA LEU A 33 -24.72 -5.07 -20.68
C LEU A 33 -25.39 -3.83 -21.27
N GLU A 34 -25.12 -2.66 -20.68
CA GLU A 34 -25.61 -1.38 -21.22
C GLU A 34 -25.06 -1.10 -22.62
N ASP A 35 -23.77 -1.33 -22.85
CA ASP A 35 -23.12 -1.06 -24.12
C ASP A 35 -23.64 -1.99 -25.23
N LEU A 36 -24.05 -3.22 -24.90
CA LEU A 36 -24.71 -4.15 -25.83
C LEU A 36 -26.06 -3.62 -26.32
N GLU A 37 -26.72 -2.77 -25.54
CA GLU A 37 -27.93 -2.06 -25.95
C GLU A 37 -27.60 -0.73 -26.65
N LYS A 38 -26.66 0.06 -26.10
CA LYS A 38 -26.25 1.36 -26.65
C LYS A 38 -25.65 1.24 -28.07
N GLN A 39 -25.03 0.12 -28.43
CA GLN A 39 -24.52 -0.09 -29.80
C GLN A 39 -25.59 0.04 -30.89
N LYS A 40 -26.87 -0.10 -30.55
CA LYS A 40 -27.99 0.11 -31.47
C LYS A 40 -28.20 1.60 -31.81
N ASN A 41 -27.72 2.51 -30.97
CA ASN A 41 -27.75 3.96 -31.21
C ASN A 41 -26.61 4.38 -32.15
N GLU A 42 -26.91 5.22 -33.15
CA GLU A 42 -25.92 5.74 -34.10
C GLU A 42 -24.80 6.56 -33.42
N ASP A 43 -25.12 7.31 -32.37
CA ASP A 43 -24.16 8.19 -31.67
C ASP A 43 -23.14 7.42 -30.81
N PHE A 44 -23.44 6.17 -30.44
CA PHE A 44 -22.51 5.35 -29.68
C PHE A 44 -21.41 4.81 -30.62
N PRO A 45 -20.12 5.15 -30.39
CA PRO A 45 -19.06 4.93 -31.38
C PRO A 45 -18.58 3.48 -31.48
N TYR A 46 -19.07 2.60 -30.61
CA TYR A 46 -18.60 1.22 -30.49
C TYR A 46 -19.67 0.21 -30.85
N TYR A 47 -19.26 -0.97 -31.31
CA TYR A 47 -20.13 -2.13 -31.46
C TYR A 47 -19.41 -3.39 -31.01
N PHE A 48 -20.18 -4.42 -30.66
CA PHE A 48 -19.66 -5.72 -30.28
C PHE A 48 -19.58 -6.63 -31.50
N ASP A 49 -18.37 -7.00 -31.92
CA ASP A 49 -18.14 -7.82 -33.11
C ASP A 49 -18.24 -9.31 -32.78
N GLU A 50 -19.44 -9.86 -32.91
CA GLU A 50 -19.70 -11.28 -32.71
C GLU A 50 -18.91 -12.17 -33.69
N GLY A 51 -18.59 -11.68 -34.89
CA GLY A 51 -17.81 -12.42 -35.88
C GLY A 51 -16.36 -12.63 -35.42
N GLU A 52 -15.74 -11.60 -34.86
CA GLU A 52 -14.41 -11.72 -34.24
C GLU A 52 -14.45 -12.64 -33.01
N ILE A 53 -15.49 -12.57 -32.18
CA ILE A 53 -15.64 -13.49 -31.05
C ILE A 53 -15.79 -14.95 -31.51
N PHE A 54 -16.54 -15.20 -32.59
CA PHE A 54 -16.66 -16.54 -33.18
C PHE A 54 -15.30 -17.08 -33.64
N LYS A 55 -14.44 -16.23 -34.20
CA LYS A 55 -13.06 -16.58 -34.57
C LYS A 55 -12.21 -16.89 -33.34
N ILE A 56 -12.30 -16.08 -32.28
CA ILE A 56 -11.60 -16.35 -31.01
C ILE A 56 -12.07 -17.68 -30.42
N GLU A 57 -13.37 -17.94 -30.42
CA GLU A 57 -13.95 -19.21 -29.98
C GLU A 57 -13.38 -20.40 -30.75
N GLY A 58 -13.26 -20.28 -32.09
CA GLY A 58 -12.60 -21.27 -32.93
C GLY A 58 -11.14 -21.54 -32.51
N ILE A 59 -10.37 -20.50 -32.20
CA ILE A 59 -8.99 -20.65 -31.69
C ILE A 59 -9.00 -21.38 -30.35
N LEU A 60 -9.86 -20.97 -29.41
CA LEU A 60 -9.95 -21.57 -28.07
C LEU A 60 -10.37 -23.05 -28.10
N ARG A 61 -11.08 -23.50 -29.14
CA ARG A 61 -11.38 -24.93 -29.37
C ARG A 61 -10.17 -25.74 -29.81
N LEU A 62 -9.20 -25.10 -30.46
CA LEU A 62 -7.99 -25.75 -30.97
C LEU A 62 -6.86 -25.76 -29.94
N LEU A 63 -6.94 -24.90 -28.92
CA LEU A 63 -6.01 -24.86 -27.81
C LEU A 63 -6.49 -25.79 -26.70
N ASN A 64 -5.58 -26.54 -26.09
CA ASN A 64 -5.87 -27.40 -24.95
C ASN A 64 -5.18 -26.90 -23.68
N PHE A 65 -5.78 -27.21 -22.52
CA PHE A 65 -5.12 -27.03 -21.24
C PHE A 65 -3.92 -27.97 -21.09
N ALA A 66 -2.75 -27.42 -20.80
CA ALA A 66 -1.55 -28.19 -20.50
C ALA A 66 -1.47 -28.60 -19.03
N THR A 67 -2.04 -27.80 -18.14
CA THR A 67 -2.05 -27.96 -16.68
C THR A 67 -3.40 -27.50 -16.12
N GLY A 68 -3.74 -27.90 -14.90
CA GLY A 68 -4.98 -27.51 -14.21
C GLY A 68 -5.79 -28.72 -13.73
N LEU A 69 -6.48 -28.57 -12.61
CA LEU A 69 -7.29 -29.64 -12.02
C LEU A 69 -8.48 -29.98 -12.92
N GLY A 70 -8.60 -31.25 -13.32
CA GLY A 70 -9.75 -31.76 -14.08
C GLY A 70 -9.87 -31.34 -15.55
N VAL A 71 -8.93 -30.52 -16.06
CA VAL A 71 -9.02 -29.93 -17.42
C VAL A 71 -7.88 -30.28 -18.38
N VAL A 72 -6.81 -30.93 -17.91
CA VAL A 72 -5.65 -31.28 -18.76
C VAL A 72 -6.06 -32.03 -20.03
N GLY A 73 -5.53 -31.59 -21.18
CA GLY A 73 -5.78 -32.17 -22.50
C GLY A 73 -7.13 -31.80 -23.13
N LYS A 74 -8.01 -31.11 -22.40
CA LYS A 74 -9.32 -30.67 -22.91
C LYS A 74 -9.21 -29.31 -23.62
N PRO A 75 -10.11 -29.02 -24.58
CA PRO A 75 -10.18 -27.70 -25.22
C PRO A 75 -10.34 -26.57 -24.20
N ILE A 76 -9.62 -25.46 -24.40
CA ILE A 76 -9.64 -24.32 -23.49
C ILE A 76 -11.05 -23.73 -23.40
N LEU A 77 -11.75 -23.62 -24.53
CA LEU A 77 -13.11 -23.05 -24.57
C LEU A 77 -14.05 -23.66 -23.53
N GLU A 78 -14.04 -24.99 -23.40
CA GLU A 78 -14.96 -25.72 -22.51
C GLU A 78 -14.61 -25.53 -21.03
N GLY A 79 -13.32 -25.44 -20.71
CA GLY A 79 -12.83 -25.30 -19.35
C GLY A 79 -12.61 -23.85 -18.88
N LEU A 80 -12.91 -22.84 -19.70
CA LEU A 80 -12.86 -21.44 -19.25
C LEU A 80 -13.96 -21.15 -18.24
N TRP A 81 -13.60 -20.48 -17.15
CA TRP A 81 -14.56 -19.89 -16.23
C TRP A 81 -15.22 -18.65 -16.83
N ASP A 82 -16.41 -18.35 -16.33
CA ASP A 82 -17.26 -17.30 -16.90
C ASP A 82 -16.62 -15.91 -16.82
N PHE A 83 -15.89 -15.59 -15.74
CA PHE A 83 -15.13 -14.34 -15.63
C PHE A 83 -13.97 -14.27 -16.64
N GLN A 84 -13.35 -15.40 -16.97
CA GLN A 84 -12.27 -15.46 -17.96
C GLN A 84 -12.83 -15.25 -19.37
N ALA A 85 -13.98 -15.86 -19.65
CA ALA A 85 -14.72 -15.62 -20.89
C ALA A 85 -15.15 -14.16 -21.00
N PHE A 86 -15.67 -13.56 -19.92
CA PHE A 86 -16.00 -12.14 -19.86
C PHE A 86 -14.80 -11.24 -20.14
N PHE A 87 -13.65 -11.54 -19.55
CA PHE A 87 -12.40 -10.80 -19.78
C PHE A 87 -11.98 -10.86 -21.26
N LEU A 88 -11.93 -12.05 -21.85
CA LEU A 88 -11.55 -12.24 -23.25
C LEU A 88 -12.56 -11.60 -24.22
N CYS A 89 -13.86 -11.75 -23.97
CA CYS A 89 -14.91 -11.14 -24.79
C CYS A 89 -14.81 -9.62 -24.80
N ASN A 90 -14.53 -8.98 -23.68
CA ASN A 90 -14.40 -7.53 -23.65
C ASN A 90 -13.15 -7.06 -24.41
N ILE A 91 -12.01 -7.72 -24.22
CA ILE A 91 -10.77 -7.38 -24.94
C ILE A 91 -10.95 -7.54 -26.44
N PHE A 92 -11.48 -8.69 -26.88
CA PHE A 92 -11.50 -9.06 -28.29
C PHE A 92 -12.80 -8.75 -29.02
N GLY A 93 -13.88 -8.37 -28.36
CA GLY A 93 -15.19 -8.16 -28.99
C GLY A 93 -15.49 -6.71 -29.36
N TRP A 94 -15.09 -5.73 -28.53
CA TRP A 94 -15.47 -4.34 -28.77
C TRP A 94 -14.61 -3.66 -29.84
N ARG A 95 -15.26 -3.06 -30.84
CA ARG A 95 -14.63 -2.36 -31.97
C ARG A 95 -15.22 -0.97 -32.18
N PHE A 96 -14.46 -0.10 -32.85
CA PHE A 96 -14.98 1.17 -33.35
C PHE A 96 -15.89 0.93 -34.55
N LYS A 97 -17.05 1.60 -34.61
CA LYS A 97 -17.91 1.62 -35.80
C LYS A 97 -17.24 2.26 -37.00
N SER A 98 -16.43 3.31 -36.76
CA SER A 98 -15.68 4.02 -37.79
C SER A 98 -14.51 3.23 -38.39
N ASP A 99 -13.93 2.30 -37.63
CA ASP A 99 -12.90 1.36 -38.11
C ASP A 99 -13.06 0.02 -37.40
N LYS A 100 -13.72 -0.92 -38.08
CA LYS A 100 -14.04 -2.27 -37.57
C LYS A 100 -12.82 -3.08 -37.14
N LYS A 101 -11.63 -2.73 -37.60
CA LYS A 101 -10.37 -3.40 -37.22
C LYS A 101 -9.73 -2.81 -35.97
N LYS A 102 -10.30 -1.75 -35.39
CA LYS A 102 -9.74 -1.05 -34.24
C LYS A 102 -10.44 -1.45 -32.94
N TYR A 103 -9.68 -1.93 -31.95
CA TYR A 103 -10.23 -2.23 -30.62
C TYR A 103 -10.67 -0.96 -29.91
N ARG A 104 -11.80 -1.03 -29.19
CA ARG A 104 -12.21 0.02 -28.24
C ARG A 104 -11.17 0.15 -27.13
N TYR A 105 -11.04 -0.92 -26.35
CA TYR A 105 -10.17 -0.96 -25.18
C TYR A 105 -8.71 -1.00 -25.59
N ARG A 106 -7.91 -0.19 -24.91
CA ARG A 106 -6.48 0.00 -25.15
C ARG A 106 -5.70 -0.34 -23.90
N ASP A 107 -6.12 0.20 -22.76
CA ASP A 107 -5.49 0.01 -21.46
C ASP A 107 -6.34 -0.98 -20.65
N VAL A 108 -5.80 -2.17 -20.42
CA VAL A 108 -6.50 -3.30 -19.81
C VAL A 108 -5.83 -3.66 -18.48
N THR A 109 -6.60 -3.73 -17.41
CA THR A 109 -6.10 -4.12 -16.07
C THR A 109 -6.82 -5.35 -15.55
N LEU A 110 -6.08 -6.33 -15.04
CA LEU A 110 -6.64 -7.42 -14.24
C LEU A 110 -5.88 -7.46 -12.91
N PHE A 111 -6.56 -6.98 -11.88
CA PHE A 111 -6.08 -7.04 -10.51
C PHE A 111 -6.75 -8.22 -9.82
N ILE A 112 -5.99 -9.29 -9.59
CA ILE A 112 -6.55 -10.58 -9.15
C ILE A 112 -5.52 -11.33 -8.30
N PRO A 113 -5.90 -12.00 -7.19
CA PRO A 113 -4.96 -12.72 -6.33
C PRO A 113 -4.38 -13.98 -6.98
N ARG A 114 -3.40 -14.58 -6.29
CA ARG A 114 -2.80 -15.86 -6.71
C ARG A 114 -3.86 -16.96 -6.78
N LYS A 115 -3.56 -18.02 -7.52
CA LYS A 115 -4.45 -19.17 -7.78
C LYS A 115 -5.71 -18.90 -8.61
N ASN A 116 -5.83 -17.72 -9.23
CA ASN A 116 -6.89 -17.40 -10.19
C ASN A 116 -6.43 -17.45 -11.67
N ALA A 117 -5.41 -18.26 -11.96
CA ALA A 117 -4.92 -18.52 -13.33
C ALA A 117 -4.46 -17.28 -14.14
N LYS A 118 -3.96 -16.23 -13.48
CA LYS A 118 -3.47 -14.99 -14.14
C LYS A 118 -2.42 -15.26 -15.22
N THR A 119 -1.36 -16.01 -14.92
CA THR A 119 -0.29 -16.32 -15.88
C THR A 119 -0.80 -17.11 -17.09
N PHE A 120 -1.78 -17.99 -16.89
CA PHE A 120 -2.46 -18.70 -17.97
C PHE A 120 -3.21 -17.72 -18.87
N ILE A 121 -3.95 -16.75 -18.31
CA ILE A 121 -4.63 -15.69 -19.06
C ILE A 121 -3.61 -14.85 -19.86
N CYS A 122 -2.47 -14.49 -19.26
CA CYS A 122 -1.39 -13.78 -19.97
C CYS A 122 -0.95 -14.56 -21.23
N ALA A 123 -0.63 -15.85 -21.07
CA ALA A 123 -0.17 -16.69 -22.15
C ALA A 123 -1.24 -16.84 -23.26
N LEU A 124 -2.50 -17.04 -22.85
CA LEU A 124 -3.62 -17.21 -23.77
C LEU A 124 -3.86 -15.97 -24.64
N ILE A 125 -3.85 -14.77 -24.04
CA ILE A 125 -4.00 -13.50 -24.76
C ILE A 125 -2.92 -13.34 -25.81
N ILE A 126 -1.65 -13.60 -25.46
CA ILE A 126 -0.54 -13.46 -26.39
C ILE A 126 -0.64 -14.48 -27.53
N ILE A 127 -1.00 -15.74 -27.25
CA ILE A 127 -1.20 -16.76 -28.30
C ILE A 127 -2.31 -16.33 -29.26
N ILE A 128 -3.44 -15.85 -28.75
CA ILE A 128 -4.55 -15.35 -29.56
C ILE A 128 -4.07 -14.20 -30.46
N LEU A 129 -3.40 -13.20 -29.88
CA LEU A 129 -2.89 -12.05 -30.64
C LEU A 129 -1.86 -12.47 -31.70
N MET A 130 -0.97 -13.41 -31.38
CA MET A 130 0.01 -13.94 -32.35
C MET A 130 -0.65 -14.60 -33.57
N LEU A 131 -1.86 -15.15 -33.40
CA LEU A 131 -2.63 -15.81 -34.46
C LEU A 131 -3.58 -14.86 -35.20
N THR A 132 -3.92 -13.70 -34.63
CA THR A 132 -5.01 -12.84 -35.10
C THR A 132 -4.60 -11.45 -35.55
N GLU A 133 -3.53 -10.89 -34.98
CA GLU A 133 -3.02 -9.56 -35.35
C GLU A 133 -2.25 -9.58 -36.67
N ASP A 134 -1.98 -8.37 -37.17
CA ASP A 134 -1.26 -8.13 -38.41
C ASP A 134 0.11 -8.84 -38.45
N ASN A 135 0.53 -9.17 -39.67
CA ASN A 135 1.82 -9.82 -39.90
C ASN A 135 2.97 -8.99 -39.33
N TYR A 136 4.01 -9.68 -38.84
CA TYR A 136 5.22 -9.08 -38.25
C TYR A 136 4.95 -8.28 -36.97
N SER A 137 3.87 -8.60 -36.25
CA SER A 137 3.58 -8.01 -34.94
C SER A 137 4.56 -8.49 -33.86
N GLU A 138 4.86 -7.61 -32.91
CA GLU A 138 5.78 -7.89 -31.81
C GLU A 138 5.03 -7.91 -30.47
N PHE A 139 5.23 -8.94 -29.67
CA PHE A 139 4.56 -9.13 -28.38
C PHE A 139 5.55 -9.32 -27.25
N TYR A 140 5.25 -8.70 -26.11
CA TYR A 140 6.17 -8.71 -24.98
C TYR A 140 5.47 -8.93 -23.65
N SER A 141 6.18 -9.54 -22.71
CA SER A 141 5.88 -9.42 -21.29
C SER A 141 7.04 -8.70 -20.61
N ILE A 142 6.73 -7.83 -19.66
CA ILE A 142 7.69 -7.17 -18.79
C ILE A 142 7.41 -7.54 -17.34
N CYS A 143 8.48 -7.90 -16.64
CA CYS A 143 8.46 -8.10 -15.19
C CYS A 143 9.79 -7.59 -14.60
N LEU A 144 9.80 -7.25 -13.32
CA LEU A 144 11.02 -6.85 -12.60
C LEU A 144 12.01 -8.02 -12.49
N ASP A 145 11.48 -9.24 -12.30
CA ASP A 145 12.28 -10.44 -12.09
C ASP A 145 12.40 -11.26 -13.39
N ARG A 146 13.61 -11.74 -13.67
CA ARG A 146 13.91 -12.55 -14.86
C ARG A 146 13.25 -13.92 -14.82
N GLU A 147 13.14 -14.54 -13.65
CA GLU A 147 12.46 -15.82 -13.47
C GLU A 147 10.95 -15.66 -13.69
N LEU A 148 10.36 -14.60 -13.13
CA LEU A 148 8.93 -14.28 -13.36
C LEU A 148 8.64 -13.97 -14.83
N ALA A 149 9.55 -13.29 -15.54
CA ALA A 149 9.42 -13.07 -16.98
C ALA A 149 9.38 -14.40 -17.77
N GLY A 150 10.05 -15.44 -17.24
CA GLY A 150 10.06 -16.79 -17.78
C GLY A 150 8.72 -17.53 -17.70
N GLU A 151 7.92 -17.27 -16.68
CA GLU A 151 6.70 -18.04 -16.40
C GLU A 151 5.62 -17.86 -17.47
N VAL A 152 5.44 -16.64 -18.00
CA VAL A 152 4.51 -16.42 -19.13
C VAL A 152 4.98 -17.19 -20.37
N LYS A 153 6.29 -17.18 -20.65
CA LYS A 153 6.86 -17.92 -21.78
C LYS A 153 6.65 -19.42 -21.61
N LYS A 154 6.90 -19.95 -20.41
CA LYS A 154 6.70 -21.35 -20.06
C LYS A 154 5.24 -21.77 -20.24
N ALA A 155 4.30 -20.98 -19.73
CA ALA A 155 2.87 -21.23 -19.90
C ALA A 155 2.45 -21.24 -21.38
N MET A 156 2.99 -20.32 -22.20
CA MET A 156 2.75 -20.34 -23.65
C MET A 156 3.27 -21.62 -24.31
N ILE A 157 4.51 -22.04 -24.00
CA ILE A 157 5.10 -23.27 -24.53
C ILE A 157 4.22 -24.47 -24.18
N GLN A 158 3.81 -24.56 -22.92
CA GLN A 158 2.95 -25.64 -22.43
C GLN A 158 1.62 -25.69 -23.20
N ILE A 159 0.92 -24.56 -23.34
CA ILE A 159 -0.34 -24.50 -24.11
C ILE A 159 -0.09 -24.92 -25.58
N ILE A 160 0.95 -24.39 -26.23
CA ILE A 160 1.24 -24.68 -27.64
C ILE A 160 1.53 -26.18 -27.84
N GLN A 161 2.36 -26.78 -26.98
CA GLN A 161 2.73 -28.20 -27.07
C GLN A 161 1.57 -29.14 -26.70
N ALA A 162 0.68 -28.71 -25.79
CA ALA A 162 -0.54 -29.45 -25.47
C ALA A 162 -1.60 -29.37 -26.58
N SER A 163 -1.38 -28.54 -27.62
CA SER A 163 -2.36 -28.21 -28.67
C SER A 163 -1.88 -28.67 -30.06
N PRO A 164 -2.06 -29.96 -30.42
CA PRO A 164 -1.52 -30.53 -31.66
C PRO A 164 -1.95 -29.78 -32.94
N ALA A 165 -3.16 -29.20 -32.93
CA ALA A 165 -3.70 -28.48 -34.08
C ALA A 165 -2.89 -27.21 -34.42
N ILE A 166 -2.27 -26.57 -33.42
CA ILE A 166 -1.56 -25.29 -33.61
C ILE A 166 -0.04 -25.42 -33.53
N GLU A 167 0.50 -26.46 -32.88
CA GLU A 167 1.92 -26.59 -32.55
C GLU A 167 2.84 -26.36 -33.77
N LYS A 168 2.51 -26.97 -34.92
CA LYS A 168 3.29 -26.86 -36.17
C LYS A 168 3.48 -25.41 -36.67
N TYR A 169 2.57 -24.51 -36.31
CA TYR A 169 2.62 -23.11 -36.69
C TYR A 169 3.50 -22.26 -35.78
N PHE A 170 4.06 -22.83 -34.72
CA PHE A 170 4.98 -22.13 -33.83
C PHE A 170 6.42 -22.66 -33.98
N LYS A 171 7.39 -21.75 -33.80
CA LYS A 171 8.80 -22.09 -33.61
C LYS A 171 9.22 -21.57 -32.24
N ILE A 172 9.60 -22.48 -31.36
CA ILE A 172 9.92 -22.20 -29.97
C ILE A 172 11.44 -22.21 -29.80
N SER A 173 11.98 -21.16 -29.17
CA SER A 173 13.39 -21.14 -28.77
C SER A 173 13.57 -21.69 -27.35
N ASN A 174 14.57 -22.56 -27.18
CA ASN A 174 14.90 -23.27 -25.93
C ASN A 174 15.49 -22.36 -24.84
N THR A 175 15.97 -21.16 -25.18
CA THR A 175 16.53 -20.22 -24.20
C THR A 175 15.45 -19.33 -23.61
N LEU A 176 15.53 -18.95 -22.33
CA LEU A 176 14.53 -18.09 -21.68
C LEU A 176 14.33 -16.75 -22.43
N SER A 177 15.43 -16.15 -22.91
CA SER A 177 15.43 -14.89 -23.67
C SER A 177 15.06 -15.06 -25.16
N GLY A 178 14.97 -16.29 -25.65
CA GLY A 178 14.63 -16.59 -27.03
C GLY A 178 13.17 -16.30 -27.37
N LYS A 179 12.88 -16.14 -28.67
CA LYS A 179 11.54 -15.82 -29.16
C LYS A 179 10.67 -17.08 -29.31
N ILE A 180 9.35 -16.89 -29.18
CA ILE A 180 8.35 -17.80 -29.76
C ILE A 180 7.87 -17.11 -31.03
N VAL A 181 7.94 -17.77 -32.18
CA VAL A 181 7.56 -17.20 -33.49
C VAL A 181 6.32 -17.92 -34.02
N CYS A 182 5.30 -17.17 -34.41
CA CYS A 182 4.17 -17.71 -35.18
C CYS A 182 4.51 -17.64 -36.67
N LYS A 183 4.51 -18.77 -37.36
CA LYS A 183 4.84 -18.90 -38.78
C LYS A 183 3.71 -18.42 -39.69
N LEU A 184 2.47 -18.35 -39.20
CA LEU A 184 1.33 -17.87 -39.97
C LEU A 184 1.40 -16.35 -40.19
N THR A 185 1.74 -15.62 -39.14
CA THR A 185 1.78 -14.15 -39.15
C THR A 185 3.20 -13.59 -39.24
N ASN A 186 4.23 -14.42 -39.09
CA ASN A 186 5.63 -13.99 -38.89
C ASN A 186 5.82 -13.10 -37.64
N SER A 187 4.84 -13.12 -36.74
CA SER A 187 4.88 -12.38 -35.47
C SER A 187 5.66 -13.15 -34.40
N PHE A 188 6.13 -12.47 -33.37
CA PHE A 188 6.87 -13.12 -32.28
C PHE A 188 6.50 -12.60 -30.90
N TYR A 189 6.67 -13.46 -29.90
CA TYR A 189 6.65 -13.12 -28.49
C TYR A 189 8.06 -13.19 -27.89
N GLN A 190 8.36 -12.28 -26.97
CA GLN A 190 9.59 -12.31 -26.17
C GLN A 190 9.36 -11.78 -24.74
N ALA A 191 9.76 -12.57 -23.75
CA ALA A 191 9.85 -12.12 -22.37
C ALA A 191 11.02 -11.15 -22.18
N ARG A 192 10.79 -10.05 -21.45
CA ARG A 192 11.79 -9.01 -21.19
C ARG A 192 11.85 -8.68 -19.70
N THR A 193 13.06 -8.45 -19.21
CA THR A 193 13.29 -7.85 -17.90
C THR A 193 13.18 -6.34 -17.99
N ALA A 194 12.86 -5.71 -16.86
CA ALA A 194 12.60 -4.29 -16.72
C ALA A 194 13.88 -3.40 -16.79
N GLU A 195 14.77 -3.63 -17.76
CA GLU A 195 15.90 -2.73 -18.07
C GLU A 195 15.49 -1.72 -19.16
N ALA A 196 15.16 -0.49 -18.75
CA ALA A 196 14.63 0.56 -19.63
C ALA A 196 15.50 0.86 -20.87
N SER A 197 16.83 0.73 -20.76
CA SER A 197 17.77 0.99 -21.87
C SER A 197 17.62 0.02 -23.04
N ARG A 198 17.10 -1.20 -22.82
CA ARG A 198 16.88 -2.21 -23.87
C ARG A 198 15.52 -2.11 -24.56
N ASN A 199 14.63 -1.23 -24.09
CA ASN A 199 13.24 -1.13 -24.54
C ASN A 199 12.98 0.10 -25.44
N ASN A 200 14.00 0.94 -25.71
CA ASN A 200 13.82 2.19 -26.47
C ASN A 200 13.73 2.01 -28.01
N ALA A 201 13.88 0.79 -28.53
CA ALA A 201 13.96 0.52 -29.98
C ALA A 201 12.97 -0.55 -30.48
N ILE A 202 11.93 -0.88 -29.71
CA ILE A 202 10.97 -1.94 -30.03
C ILE A 202 9.58 -1.36 -30.33
N ARG A 203 8.79 -2.06 -31.15
CA ARG A 203 7.48 -1.62 -31.60
C ARG A 203 6.40 -2.62 -31.17
N PRO A 204 6.03 -2.64 -29.88
CA PRO A 204 5.11 -3.65 -29.35
C PRO A 204 3.70 -3.47 -29.89
N SER A 205 3.17 -4.46 -30.62
CA SER A 205 1.73 -4.50 -30.95
C SER A 205 0.91 -4.63 -29.67
N ALA A 206 1.35 -5.50 -28.76
CA ALA A 206 0.85 -5.56 -27.39
C ALA A 206 1.96 -5.88 -26.40
N PHE A 207 1.81 -5.41 -25.15
CA PHE A 207 2.64 -5.86 -24.05
C PHE A 207 1.85 -6.11 -22.77
N ILE A 208 2.33 -7.07 -21.99
CA ILE A 208 1.83 -7.37 -20.65
C ILE A 208 2.87 -6.96 -19.62
N ALA A 209 2.56 -5.95 -18.83
CA ALA A 209 3.24 -5.72 -17.57
C ALA A 209 2.64 -6.68 -16.53
N ASP A 210 3.41 -7.73 -16.20
CA ASP A 210 3.01 -8.72 -15.21
C ASP A 210 3.66 -8.40 -13.86
N GLU A 211 2.89 -8.60 -12.79
CA GLU A 211 3.26 -8.24 -11.42
C GLU A 211 3.55 -6.74 -11.24
N VAL A 212 2.76 -5.88 -11.88
CA VAL A 212 2.83 -4.40 -11.76
C VAL A 212 2.76 -3.92 -10.31
N GLY A 213 2.12 -4.66 -9.42
CA GLY A 213 2.07 -4.40 -7.99
C GLY A 213 3.46 -4.33 -7.34
N ALA A 214 4.48 -4.95 -7.93
CA ALA A 214 5.87 -4.84 -7.46
C ALA A 214 6.62 -3.61 -8.02
N PHE A 215 6.10 -2.93 -9.04
CA PHE A 215 6.78 -1.82 -9.72
C PHE A 215 6.69 -0.54 -8.86
N ARG A 216 7.80 0.21 -8.81
CA ARG A 216 7.91 1.48 -8.06
C ARG A 216 7.94 2.73 -8.93
N ASP A 217 8.09 2.56 -10.25
CA ASP A 217 8.07 3.64 -11.22
C ASP A 217 7.54 3.16 -12.58
N TYR A 218 7.14 4.12 -13.41
CA TYR A 218 6.55 3.86 -14.73
C TYR A 218 7.57 3.75 -15.87
N SER A 219 8.89 3.84 -15.63
CA SER A 219 9.89 3.98 -16.69
C SER A 219 9.77 2.89 -17.78
N ASN A 220 9.67 1.62 -17.35
CA ASN A 220 9.54 0.48 -18.26
C ASN A 220 8.21 0.43 -19.00
N ILE A 221 7.11 0.76 -18.32
CA ILE A 221 5.78 0.84 -18.94
C ILE A 221 5.77 1.98 -19.97
N ASN A 222 6.34 3.13 -19.64
CA ASN A 222 6.40 4.30 -20.52
C ASN A 222 7.29 4.06 -21.75
N ALA A 223 8.40 3.32 -21.60
CA ALA A 223 9.22 2.90 -22.72
C ALA A 223 8.45 1.98 -23.69
N MET A 224 7.66 1.03 -23.16
CA MET A 224 6.79 0.20 -24.02
C MET A 224 5.69 1.04 -24.68
N LYS A 225 5.05 1.94 -23.94
CA LYS A 225 3.99 2.83 -24.46
C LYS A 225 4.49 3.74 -25.58
N SER A 226 5.71 4.27 -25.48
CA SER A 226 6.28 5.15 -26.51
C SER A 226 6.55 4.40 -27.83
N GLY A 227 6.98 3.13 -27.75
CA GLY A 227 7.15 2.26 -28.92
C GLY A 227 5.84 1.96 -29.67
N GLN A 228 4.68 2.23 -29.07
CA GLN A 228 3.37 1.95 -29.66
C GLN A 228 2.79 3.07 -30.53
N LEU A 229 3.45 4.23 -30.66
CA LEU A 229 2.88 5.41 -31.32
C LEU A 229 2.38 5.14 -32.75
N SER A 230 3.04 4.25 -33.49
CA SER A 230 2.68 3.89 -34.87
C SER A 230 1.96 2.54 -35.00
N VAL A 231 1.39 2.01 -33.91
CA VAL A 231 0.65 0.74 -33.88
C VAL A 231 -0.86 1.02 -33.96
N LYS A 232 -1.57 0.33 -34.85
CA LYS A 232 -3.03 0.51 -35.02
C LYS A 232 -3.82 0.16 -33.76
N ASN A 233 -3.47 -0.98 -33.16
CA ASN A 233 -4.12 -1.58 -32.00
C ASN A 233 -3.13 -1.72 -30.83
N PRO A 234 -2.72 -0.61 -30.19
CA PRO A 234 -1.72 -0.66 -29.13
C PRO A 234 -2.34 -1.18 -27.84
N LEU A 235 -2.27 -2.48 -27.60
CA LEU A 235 -2.84 -3.09 -26.39
C LEU A 235 -1.83 -3.09 -25.25
N ARG A 236 -2.28 -2.65 -24.07
CA ARG A 236 -1.46 -2.41 -22.89
C ARG A 236 -2.10 -3.11 -21.71
N PHE A 237 -1.47 -4.17 -21.25
CA PHE A 237 -2.03 -5.00 -20.20
C PHE A 237 -1.25 -4.80 -18.89
N LYS A 238 -1.97 -4.53 -17.80
CA LYS A 238 -1.45 -4.50 -16.43
C LYS A 238 -2.09 -5.64 -15.64
N LEU A 239 -1.35 -6.73 -15.47
CA LEU A 239 -1.84 -7.93 -14.78
C LEU A 239 -1.06 -8.08 -13.48
N THR A 240 -1.73 -8.07 -12.33
CA THR A 240 -1.03 -8.12 -11.04
C THR A 240 -1.87 -8.61 -9.88
N THR A 241 -1.18 -9.04 -8.83
CA THR A 241 -1.75 -9.19 -7.49
C THR A 241 -1.32 -8.02 -6.61
N ALA A 242 -1.85 -7.95 -5.39
CA ALA A 242 -1.36 -7.09 -4.33
C ALA A 242 -0.03 -7.59 -3.77
N TYR A 243 0.72 -6.66 -3.19
CA TYR A 243 2.03 -6.88 -2.60
C TYR A 243 2.10 -6.18 -1.24
N ALA A 244 3.00 -6.68 -0.38
CA ALA A 244 3.41 -5.97 0.80
C ALA A 244 4.46 -4.92 0.38
N ILE A 245 4.01 -3.72 -0.01
CA ILE A 245 4.87 -2.62 -0.47
C ILE A 245 4.11 -1.30 -0.40
N LYS A 246 4.79 -0.24 0.07
CA LYS A 246 4.18 1.09 0.28
C LYS A 246 4.13 1.97 -0.98
N ASP A 247 5.16 1.88 -1.82
CA ASP A 247 5.33 2.78 -2.98
C ASP A 247 5.08 2.06 -4.31
N SER A 248 4.05 1.20 -4.37
CA SER A 248 3.66 0.58 -5.64
C SER A 248 2.95 1.58 -6.54
N ILE A 249 3.34 1.65 -7.82
CA ILE A 249 2.61 2.42 -8.83
C ILE A 249 1.18 1.90 -9.02
N MET A 250 0.93 0.64 -8.69
CA MET A 250 -0.40 0.04 -8.82
C MET A 250 -1.42 0.72 -7.91
N LEU A 251 -1.01 1.31 -6.78
CA LEU A 251 -1.93 2.05 -5.91
C LEU A 251 -2.52 3.28 -6.63
N GLU A 252 -1.70 3.99 -7.40
CA GLU A 252 -2.16 5.12 -8.24
C GLU A 252 -3.06 4.63 -9.39
N GLU A 253 -2.71 3.51 -10.02
CA GLU A 253 -3.53 2.90 -11.06
C GLU A 253 -4.91 2.46 -10.54
N LEU A 254 -4.97 1.89 -9.33
CA LEU A 254 -6.24 1.51 -8.70
C LEU A 254 -7.10 2.73 -8.37
N ASP A 255 -6.50 3.82 -7.87
CA ASP A 255 -7.20 5.09 -7.62
C ASP A 255 -7.79 5.68 -8.91
N TYR A 256 -7.00 5.70 -9.99
CA TYR A 256 -7.47 6.13 -11.30
C TYR A 256 -8.65 5.29 -11.80
N ILE A 257 -8.55 3.96 -11.77
CA ILE A 257 -9.61 3.05 -12.22
C ILE A 257 -10.89 3.26 -11.40
N LYS A 258 -10.78 3.41 -10.08
CA LYS A 258 -11.92 3.69 -9.20
C LYS A 258 -12.58 5.04 -9.52
N LYS A 259 -11.80 6.07 -9.88
CA LYS A 259 -12.33 7.36 -10.35
C LYS A 259 -13.06 7.25 -11.68
N VAL A 260 -12.60 6.41 -12.60
CA VAL A 260 -13.33 6.14 -13.84
C VAL A 260 -14.65 5.42 -13.56
N TYR A 261 -14.64 4.37 -12.73
CA TYR A 261 -15.88 3.64 -12.41
C TYR A 261 -16.89 4.42 -11.57
N SER A 262 -16.45 5.43 -10.83
CA SER A 262 -17.34 6.39 -10.15
C SER A 262 -17.81 7.54 -11.05
N GLY A 263 -17.35 7.62 -12.31
CA GLY A 263 -17.72 8.68 -13.25
C GLY A 263 -17.04 10.02 -12.99
N VAL A 264 -15.99 10.06 -12.17
CA VAL A 264 -15.19 11.28 -11.91
C VAL A 264 -14.25 11.57 -13.09
N ILE A 265 -13.80 10.53 -13.79
CA ILE A 265 -12.93 10.62 -14.97
C ILE A 265 -13.58 9.86 -16.12
N ASP A 266 -13.64 10.48 -17.30
CA ASP A 266 -14.10 9.82 -18.53
C ASP A 266 -12.90 9.17 -19.25
N ASP A 267 -12.88 7.83 -19.29
CA ASP A 267 -11.94 7.05 -20.09
C ASP A 267 -12.64 5.82 -20.69
N ASP A 268 -13.16 5.99 -21.90
CA ASP A 268 -13.95 4.98 -22.63
C ASP A 268 -13.09 3.90 -23.30
N ARG A 269 -11.76 4.03 -23.23
CA ARG A 269 -10.78 3.09 -23.77
C ARG A 269 -10.07 2.27 -22.68
N MET A 270 -10.45 2.44 -21.43
CA MET A 270 -9.97 1.64 -20.30
C MET A 270 -10.94 0.50 -19.98
N PHE A 271 -10.39 -0.68 -19.66
CA PHE A 271 -11.15 -1.83 -19.18
C PHE A 271 -10.41 -2.47 -17.99
N ALA A 272 -11.12 -2.71 -16.88
CA ALA A 272 -10.48 -3.31 -15.71
C ALA A 272 -11.37 -4.28 -14.94
N LEU A 273 -10.80 -5.38 -14.46
CA LEU A 273 -11.44 -6.22 -13.45
C LEU A 273 -10.61 -6.18 -12.18
N LEU A 274 -11.22 -5.74 -11.08
CA LEU A 274 -10.56 -5.55 -9.79
C LEU A 274 -11.14 -6.51 -8.75
N TYR A 275 -10.51 -7.65 -8.54
CA TYR A 275 -10.91 -8.62 -7.54
C TYR A 275 -10.08 -8.43 -6.28
N PHE A 276 -10.70 -8.01 -5.19
CA PHE A 276 -10.09 -7.84 -3.87
C PHE A 276 -11.16 -7.94 -2.80
N ALA A 277 -10.75 -8.19 -1.56
CA ALA A 277 -11.63 -8.17 -0.42
C ALA A 277 -11.77 -6.75 0.12
N GLU A 278 -13.00 -6.32 0.40
CA GLU A 278 -13.25 -5.06 1.10
C GLU A 278 -12.79 -5.13 2.56
N GLU A 279 -12.56 -3.97 3.17
CA GLU A 279 -11.94 -3.84 4.51
C GLU A 279 -12.77 -4.54 5.61
N GLU A 280 -14.10 -4.42 5.53
CA GLU A 280 -15.03 -5.12 6.43
C GLU A 280 -15.02 -6.65 6.25
N HIS A 281 -14.58 -7.16 5.11
CA HIS A 281 -14.69 -8.57 4.70
C HIS A 281 -13.33 -9.28 4.58
N LEU A 282 -12.25 -8.71 5.14
CA LEU A 282 -10.89 -9.26 5.03
C LEU A 282 -10.74 -10.67 5.62
N TRP A 283 -11.61 -11.06 6.54
CA TRP A 283 -11.48 -12.28 7.35
C TRP A 283 -12.69 -13.20 7.26
N ASP A 284 -13.58 -12.99 6.30
CA ASP A 284 -14.78 -13.81 6.10
C ASP A 284 -14.89 -14.36 4.67
N ASP A 285 -15.94 -15.13 4.42
CA ASP A 285 -16.16 -15.77 3.12
C ASP A 285 -16.64 -14.78 2.06
N ILE A 286 -17.26 -13.67 2.44
CA ILE A 286 -17.70 -12.64 1.49
C ILE A 286 -16.47 -12.07 0.78
N GLY A 287 -15.44 -11.69 1.53
CA GLY A 287 -14.19 -11.18 0.95
C GLY A 287 -13.46 -12.25 0.13
N LEU A 288 -13.51 -13.52 0.56
CA LEU A 288 -12.94 -14.64 -0.19
C LEU A 288 -13.58 -14.73 -1.59
N TYR A 289 -14.92 -14.71 -1.65
CA TYR A 289 -15.66 -14.74 -2.92
C TYR A 289 -15.43 -13.47 -3.74
N GLN A 290 -15.34 -12.29 -3.09
CA GLN A 290 -15.06 -11.03 -3.78
C GLN A 290 -13.72 -11.07 -4.53
N ALA A 291 -12.69 -11.64 -3.89
CA ALA A 291 -11.34 -11.65 -4.41
C ALA A 291 -11.04 -12.82 -5.37
N ASN A 292 -11.75 -13.95 -5.31
CA ASN A 292 -11.33 -15.20 -5.98
C ASN A 292 -12.39 -15.76 -6.95
N PRO A 293 -12.53 -15.22 -8.17
CA PRO A 293 -13.60 -15.62 -9.10
C PRO A 293 -13.45 -17.02 -9.74
N LEU A 294 -12.31 -17.71 -9.57
CA LEU A 294 -12.11 -19.04 -10.15
C LEU A 294 -12.87 -20.15 -9.40
N ARG A 295 -13.19 -19.98 -8.11
CA ARG A 295 -14.12 -20.84 -7.34
C ARG A 295 -13.91 -22.36 -7.45
N ILE A 296 -12.66 -22.82 -7.59
CA ILE A 296 -12.33 -24.26 -7.50
C ILE A 296 -12.35 -24.67 -6.02
N GLU A 297 -13.12 -25.70 -5.68
CA GLU A 297 -13.39 -26.13 -4.31
C GLU A 297 -12.10 -26.44 -3.53
N GLU A 298 -11.18 -27.20 -4.13
CA GLU A 298 -9.91 -27.54 -3.50
C GLU A 298 -9.05 -26.30 -3.21
N ASN A 299 -9.03 -25.33 -4.13
CA ASN A 299 -8.32 -24.06 -3.92
C ASN A 299 -8.95 -23.25 -2.80
N TYR A 300 -10.28 -23.23 -2.72
CA TYR A 300 -11.03 -22.51 -1.69
C TYR A 300 -10.78 -23.10 -0.30
N ASN A 301 -10.81 -24.42 -0.18
CA ASN A 301 -10.48 -25.11 1.08
C ASN A 301 -9.08 -24.73 1.56
N GLU A 302 -8.09 -24.70 0.67
CA GLU A 302 -6.74 -24.29 1.03
C GLU A 302 -6.65 -22.81 1.46
N ILE A 303 -7.39 -21.91 0.80
CA ILE A 303 -7.45 -20.49 1.20
C ILE A 303 -8.12 -20.34 2.58
N ILE A 304 -9.18 -21.10 2.85
CA ILE A 304 -9.88 -21.11 4.15
C ILE A 304 -8.94 -21.62 5.25
N ASP A 305 -8.15 -22.65 4.99
CA ASP A 305 -7.17 -23.15 5.96
C ASP A 305 -6.03 -22.14 6.19
N ASN A 306 -5.54 -21.47 5.14
CA ASN A 306 -4.58 -20.37 5.27
C ASN A 306 -5.16 -19.20 6.08
N ARG A 307 -6.45 -18.91 5.96
CA ARG A 307 -7.14 -17.88 6.78
C ARG A 307 -7.13 -18.25 8.26
N LYS A 308 -7.47 -19.50 8.59
CA LYS A 308 -7.43 -19.99 9.99
C LYS A 308 -6.03 -19.84 10.57
N ALA A 309 -5.01 -20.25 9.82
CA ALA A 309 -3.62 -20.11 10.26
C ALA A 309 -3.20 -18.65 10.45
N ALA A 310 -3.59 -17.74 9.54
CA ALA A 310 -3.31 -16.31 9.63
C ALA A 310 -4.02 -15.60 10.78
N LEU A 311 -5.23 -16.04 11.16
CA LEU A 311 -5.93 -15.51 12.33
C LEU A 311 -5.14 -15.79 13.62
N GLU A 312 -4.64 -17.02 13.76
CA GLU A 312 -3.82 -17.46 14.90
C GLU A 312 -2.40 -16.90 14.88
N LYS A 313 -1.81 -16.72 13.70
CA LYS A 313 -0.40 -16.34 13.53
C LYS A 313 -0.27 -14.97 12.84
N PRO A 314 0.01 -13.89 13.59
CA PRO A 314 0.21 -12.56 13.02
C PRO A 314 1.24 -12.48 11.89
N SER A 315 2.25 -13.34 11.88
CA SER A 315 3.28 -13.41 10.83
C SER A 315 2.74 -13.87 9.47
N GLU A 316 1.65 -14.64 9.44
CA GLU A 316 1.06 -15.17 8.20
C GLU A 316 -0.02 -14.23 7.63
N ARG A 317 -0.45 -13.21 8.39
CA ARG A 317 -1.52 -12.27 7.99
C ARG A 317 -1.19 -11.50 6.73
N VAL A 318 0.03 -10.98 6.63
CA VAL A 318 0.45 -10.18 5.47
C VAL A 318 0.43 -11.03 4.20
N GLU A 319 0.91 -12.26 4.28
CA GLU A 319 0.88 -13.19 3.16
C GLU A 319 -0.56 -13.54 2.77
N PHE A 320 -1.41 -13.87 3.75
CA PHE A 320 -2.82 -14.15 3.49
C PHE A 320 -3.54 -12.97 2.81
N LEU A 321 -3.45 -11.77 3.39
CA LEU A 321 -4.13 -10.58 2.88
C LEU A 321 -3.65 -10.20 1.47
N THR A 322 -2.34 -10.26 1.22
CA THR A 322 -1.79 -9.89 -0.10
C THR A 322 -2.02 -10.96 -1.16
N LYS A 323 -1.87 -12.25 -0.82
CA LYS A 323 -1.89 -13.35 -1.81
C LYS A 323 -3.27 -13.93 -2.07
N HIS A 324 -4.20 -13.85 -1.12
CA HIS A 324 -5.52 -14.46 -1.22
C HIS A 324 -6.66 -13.44 -1.19
N MET A 325 -6.54 -12.37 -0.40
CA MET A 325 -7.56 -11.30 -0.33
C MET A 325 -7.25 -10.15 -1.30
N ASN A 326 -6.07 -10.16 -1.92
CA ASN A 326 -5.60 -9.18 -2.89
C ASN A 326 -5.59 -7.74 -2.38
N VAL A 327 -5.22 -7.53 -1.12
CA VAL A 327 -5.15 -6.21 -0.49
C VAL A 327 -3.69 -5.79 -0.33
N PHE A 328 -3.37 -4.56 -0.72
CA PHE A 328 -2.05 -3.99 -0.46
C PHE A 328 -1.90 -3.78 1.05
N VAL A 329 -0.84 -4.33 1.61
CA VAL A 329 -0.50 -4.15 3.02
C VAL A 329 0.79 -3.36 3.07
N ASP A 330 0.88 -2.38 3.96
CA ASP A 330 2.13 -1.71 4.20
C ASP A 330 3.15 -2.72 4.77
N SER A 331 4.23 -2.96 4.03
CA SER A 331 5.30 -3.91 4.39
C SER A 331 6.06 -3.55 5.66
N THR A 332 5.82 -2.37 6.22
CA THR A 332 6.36 -2.00 7.52
C THR A 332 5.57 -2.71 8.60
N HIS A 333 6.05 -3.91 8.97
CA HIS A 333 6.01 -4.39 10.35
C HIS A 333 6.78 -3.46 11.32
N GLU A 334 6.87 -2.16 11.06
CA GLU A 334 7.14 -1.20 12.12
C GLU A 334 5.83 -1.05 12.88
N LYS A 335 5.69 -1.80 13.98
CA LYS A 335 4.58 -1.63 14.90
C LYS A 335 4.45 -0.13 15.18
N LYS A 336 3.33 0.47 14.79
CA LYS A 336 2.92 1.79 15.29
C LYS A 336 3.12 1.76 16.79
N TYR A 337 3.75 2.79 17.34
CA TYR A 337 4.14 2.80 18.74
C TYR A 337 2.90 2.66 19.65
N ILE A 338 1.83 3.39 19.32
CA ILE A 338 0.54 3.39 19.98
C ILE A 338 -0.57 3.24 18.93
N ASP A 339 -1.62 2.49 19.24
CA ASP A 339 -2.88 2.52 18.48
C ASP A 339 -3.53 3.90 18.58
N PHE A 340 -3.70 4.56 17.44
CA PHE A 340 -4.16 5.94 17.37
C PHE A 340 -5.57 6.15 17.95
N LEU A 341 -6.44 5.14 17.95
CA LEU A 341 -7.77 5.24 18.55
C LEU A 341 -7.68 5.37 20.08
N TYR A 342 -6.75 4.65 20.71
CA TYR A 342 -6.51 4.77 22.16
C TYR A 342 -5.83 6.08 22.51
N TRP A 343 -4.88 6.53 21.68
CA TRP A 343 -4.35 7.89 21.78
C TRP A 343 -5.48 8.91 21.73
N LYS A 344 -6.37 8.83 20.73
CA LYS A 344 -7.42 9.84 20.56
C LYS A 344 -8.43 9.91 21.70
N LYS A 345 -8.70 8.80 22.40
CA LYS A 345 -9.52 8.77 23.63
C LYS A 345 -8.91 9.57 24.80
N CYS A 346 -7.62 9.89 24.73
CA CYS A 346 -6.91 10.70 25.73
C CYS A 346 -6.99 12.20 25.43
N GLU A 347 -7.61 12.62 24.32
CA GLU A 347 -7.77 14.03 23.97
C GLU A 347 -8.73 14.76 24.92
N VAL A 348 -8.37 15.98 25.29
CA VAL A 348 -9.25 16.96 25.93
C VAL A 348 -9.14 18.30 25.19
N GLU A 349 -10.20 19.12 25.20
CA GLU A 349 -10.19 20.40 24.46
C GLU A 349 -9.14 21.38 25.00
N SER A 350 -8.93 21.41 26.31
CA SER A 350 -7.91 22.25 26.96
C SER A 350 -7.40 21.62 28.25
N ILE A 351 -6.21 22.04 28.68
CA ILE A 351 -5.59 21.65 29.95
C ILE A 351 -5.24 22.92 30.72
N ASP A 352 -5.61 22.95 31.99
CA ASP A 352 -5.28 24.04 32.89
C ASP A 352 -3.94 23.75 33.60
N LEU A 353 -3.05 24.73 33.59
CA LEU A 353 -1.73 24.68 34.20
C LEU A 353 -1.64 25.58 35.45
N GLU A 354 -2.69 26.34 35.76
CA GLU A 354 -2.67 27.31 36.86
C GLU A 354 -2.38 26.64 38.22
N GLY A 355 -1.39 27.19 38.92
CA GLY A 355 -0.92 26.69 40.21
C GLY A 355 -0.22 25.33 40.16
N LYS A 356 0.03 24.77 38.97
CA LYS A 356 0.68 23.46 38.81
C LYS A 356 2.20 23.60 38.76
N GLU A 357 2.88 22.57 39.26
CA GLU A 357 4.31 22.35 39.04
C GLU A 357 4.49 21.46 37.79
N VAL A 358 5.16 21.99 36.76
CA VAL A 358 5.26 21.37 35.44
C VAL A 358 6.70 20.96 35.12
N VAL A 359 6.86 19.91 34.32
CA VAL A 359 8.12 19.53 33.68
C VAL A 359 8.06 19.92 32.21
N VAL A 360 9.13 20.53 31.71
CA VAL A 360 9.24 20.96 30.32
C VAL A 360 10.21 20.05 29.58
N GLY A 361 9.76 19.36 28.54
CA GLY A 361 10.60 18.56 27.65
C GLY A 361 10.86 19.31 26.36
N VAL A 362 12.11 19.28 25.89
CA VAL A 362 12.53 19.99 24.69
C VAL A 362 13.22 19.01 23.75
N ASP A 363 12.70 18.87 22.52
CA ASP A 363 13.36 18.14 21.44
C ASP A 363 13.85 19.13 20.40
N LEU A 364 15.16 19.33 20.37
CA LEU A 364 15.82 20.26 19.47
C LEU A 364 16.23 19.49 18.22
N SER A 365 15.64 19.87 17.09
CA SER A 365 16.03 19.30 15.80
C SER A 365 17.25 20.02 15.21
N LEU A 366 17.83 19.45 14.14
CA LEU A 366 18.76 20.19 13.27
C LEU A 366 18.08 21.49 12.84
N THR A 367 18.85 22.55 12.67
CA THR A 367 18.35 23.94 12.59
C THR A 367 17.25 24.21 11.56
N THR A 368 17.04 23.35 10.55
CA THR A 368 15.98 23.44 9.53
C THR A 368 14.70 22.65 9.82
N ASP A 369 14.70 21.77 10.83
CA ASP A 369 13.64 20.81 11.12
C ASP A 369 12.62 21.34 12.16
N LEU A 370 11.72 20.47 12.63
CA LEU A 370 10.71 20.80 13.63
C LEU A 370 11.30 20.66 15.03
N THR A 371 11.46 21.76 15.75
CA THR A 371 11.79 21.76 17.18
C THR A 371 10.51 21.69 18.01
N ALA A 372 10.51 21.01 19.15
CA ALA A 372 9.33 20.83 19.97
C ALA A 372 9.57 21.18 21.45
N VAL A 373 8.56 21.78 22.07
CA VAL A 373 8.48 22.00 23.52
C VAL A 373 7.20 21.37 24.03
N SER A 374 7.30 20.48 25.02
CA SER A 374 6.15 19.87 25.71
C SER A 374 6.17 20.25 27.18
N ILE A 375 4.99 20.46 27.75
CA ILE A 375 4.76 20.84 29.14
C ILE A 375 3.86 19.76 29.73
N MET A 376 4.31 19.14 30.81
CA MET A 376 3.56 18.06 31.45
C MET A 376 3.53 18.21 32.97
N TYR A 377 2.39 17.93 33.58
CA TYR A 377 2.30 17.71 35.03
C TYR A 377 1.53 16.43 35.33
N LYS A 378 1.63 15.97 36.57
CA LYS A 378 0.91 14.79 37.07
C LYS A 378 0.07 15.19 38.28
N GLU A 379 -1.21 14.83 38.27
CA GLU A 379 -2.14 15.05 39.37
C GLU A 379 -3.07 13.85 39.51
N ASN A 380 -3.24 13.34 40.73
CA ASN A 380 -4.10 12.19 41.02
C ASN A 380 -3.82 10.95 40.14
N GLY A 381 -2.56 10.74 39.77
CA GLY A 381 -2.15 9.61 38.92
C GLY A 381 -2.42 9.79 37.41
N ILE A 382 -2.95 10.95 37.00
CA ILE A 382 -3.19 11.32 35.60
C ILE A 382 -2.13 12.34 35.17
N TYR A 383 -1.61 12.17 33.96
CA TYR A 383 -0.65 13.07 33.34
C TYR A 383 -1.37 13.97 32.35
N TYR A 384 -1.05 15.26 32.39
CA TYR A 384 -1.67 16.28 31.56
C TYR A 384 -0.59 16.91 30.69
N LEU A 385 -0.78 16.85 29.37
CA LEU A 385 0.25 17.18 28.36
C LEU A 385 -0.21 18.27 27.39
N ILE A 386 0.60 19.30 27.23
CA ILE A 386 0.49 20.30 26.17
C ILE A 386 1.80 20.31 25.37
N SER A 387 1.74 20.42 24.05
CA SER A 387 2.93 20.48 23.19
C SER A 387 2.83 21.60 22.17
N HIS A 388 3.97 22.15 21.77
CA HIS A 388 4.09 23.23 20.78
C HIS A 388 5.32 23.03 19.88
N GLY A 389 5.15 23.26 18.58
CA GLY A 389 6.24 23.14 17.60
C GLY A 389 6.87 24.49 17.20
N PHE A 390 8.11 24.46 16.72
CA PHE A 390 8.82 25.59 16.13
C PHE A 390 9.48 25.17 14.83
N LEU A 391 9.32 25.97 13.78
CA LEU A 391 9.95 25.71 12.49
C LEU A 391 10.22 27.03 11.71
N PRO A 392 11.19 27.07 10.78
CA PRO A 392 11.48 28.26 9.99
C PRO A 392 10.64 28.33 8.71
N ASP A 393 10.17 29.53 8.34
CA ASP A 393 9.37 29.77 7.13
C ASP A 393 10.09 29.37 5.84
N GLY A 394 11.40 29.62 5.76
CA GLY A 394 12.26 29.27 4.63
C GLY A 394 12.36 27.77 4.35
N SER A 395 12.05 26.91 5.34
CA SER A 395 12.02 25.46 5.13
C SER A 395 10.73 24.96 4.48
N LEU A 396 9.62 25.70 4.56
CA LEU A 396 8.28 25.19 4.24
C LEU A 396 8.10 24.78 2.78
N ALA A 397 8.73 25.48 1.83
CA ALA A 397 8.54 25.23 0.40
C ALA A 397 9.15 23.90 -0.08
N ASN A 398 10.20 23.42 0.59
CA ASN A 398 10.98 22.24 0.18
C ASN A 398 10.69 21.00 1.04
N ARG A 399 9.73 21.12 1.97
CA ARG A 399 9.32 20.01 2.85
C ARG A 399 8.59 18.93 2.06
N ARG A 400 8.87 17.67 2.40
CA ARG A 400 8.27 16.48 1.78
C ARG A 400 7.13 15.91 2.63
N GLU A 401 6.97 16.43 3.85
CA GLU A 401 5.91 16.11 4.78
C GLU A 401 4.55 16.60 4.24
N LYS A 402 3.55 15.72 4.20
CA LYS A 402 2.18 16.05 3.80
C LYS A 402 1.37 16.56 5.01
N PHE A 403 1.84 17.63 5.66
CA PHE A 403 1.15 18.27 6.79
C PHE A 403 1.11 19.80 6.59
N ASP A 404 -0.06 20.40 6.82
CA ASP A 404 -0.23 21.85 6.67
C ASP A 404 0.23 22.59 7.93
N TYR A 405 1.52 22.89 7.99
CA TYR A 405 2.11 23.66 9.09
C TYR A 405 1.60 25.10 9.16
N ARG A 406 1.13 25.69 8.06
CA ARG A 406 0.59 27.06 8.07
C ARG A 406 -0.75 27.07 8.79
N GLU A 407 -1.60 26.08 8.52
CA GLU A 407 -2.84 25.90 9.27
C GLU A 407 -2.56 25.57 10.74
N ALA A 408 -1.61 24.68 11.02
CA ALA A 408 -1.24 24.37 12.41
C ALA A 408 -0.76 25.61 13.18
N ALA A 409 -0.03 26.52 12.53
CA ALA A 409 0.36 27.79 13.13
C ALA A 409 -0.83 28.72 13.39
N ARG A 410 -1.81 28.79 12.47
CA ARG A 410 -3.06 29.55 12.70
C ARG A 410 -3.87 29.01 13.89
N GLN A 411 -3.85 27.69 14.07
CA GLN A 411 -4.50 27.01 15.20
C GLN A 411 -3.68 27.05 16.49
N GLY A 412 -2.48 27.67 16.48
CA GLY A 412 -1.62 27.82 17.65
C GLY A 412 -0.84 26.56 18.05
N TYR A 413 -0.73 25.55 17.19
CA TYR A 413 0.01 24.31 17.46
C TYR A 413 1.52 24.42 17.22
N CYS A 414 1.93 25.41 16.42
CA CYS A 414 3.33 25.72 16.21
C CYS A 414 3.57 27.21 15.91
N THR A 415 4.82 27.65 16.08
CA THR A 415 5.29 28.97 15.69
C THR A 415 6.18 28.84 14.47
N ILE A 416 5.84 29.58 13.40
CA ILE A 416 6.68 29.71 12.22
C ILE A 416 7.57 30.93 12.41
N THR A 417 8.87 30.70 12.57
CA THR A 417 9.89 31.73 12.75
C THR A 417 10.42 32.22 11.39
N LYS A 418 10.83 33.49 11.29
CA LYS A 418 11.41 34.03 10.05
C LYS A 418 12.83 33.52 9.84
N GLY A 419 13.16 33.14 8.60
CA GLY A 419 14.51 32.78 8.17
C GLY A 419 14.63 31.33 7.71
N MET A 420 15.87 30.88 7.51
CA MET A 420 16.16 29.51 7.05
C MET A 420 16.33 28.50 8.20
N ILE A 421 16.51 29.00 9.43
CA ILE A 421 16.77 28.18 10.62
C ILE A 421 15.85 28.58 11.78
N VAL A 422 15.55 27.62 12.66
CA VAL A 422 14.81 27.85 13.91
C VAL A 422 15.58 28.84 14.77
N ASN A 423 14.91 29.91 15.20
CA ASN A 423 15.47 30.86 16.14
C ASN A 423 15.39 30.31 17.58
N TYR A 424 16.49 29.74 18.08
CA TYR A 424 16.53 29.19 19.44
C TYR A 424 16.33 30.24 20.54
N THR A 425 16.65 31.52 20.31
CA THR A 425 16.32 32.59 21.26
C THR A 425 14.81 32.72 21.46
N GLN A 426 14.01 32.58 20.38
CA GLN A 426 12.55 32.58 20.51
C GLN A 426 12.00 31.34 21.22
N VAL A 427 12.69 30.19 21.08
CA VAL A 427 12.34 28.97 21.83
C VAL A 427 12.65 29.16 23.32
N GLU A 428 13.80 29.76 23.64
CA GLU A 428 14.19 30.08 25.01
C GLU A 428 13.21 31.08 25.66
N GLU A 429 12.88 32.17 24.95
CA GLU A 429 11.89 33.16 25.38
C GLU A 429 10.52 32.50 25.60
N TYR A 430 10.12 31.58 24.72
CA TYR A 430 8.88 30.82 24.92
C TYR A 430 8.91 30.04 26.23
N ILE A 431 10.01 29.33 26.53
CA ILE A 431 10.16 28.55 27.76
C ILE A 431 10.10 29.46 28.99
N ARG A 432 10.86 30.56 29.00
CA ARG A 432 10.88 31.53 30.12
C ARG A 432 9.53 32.21 30.35
N ASN A 433 8.71 32.33 29.30
CA ASN A 433 7.36 32.88 29.40
C ASN A 433 6.30 31.88 29.87
N ILE A 434 6.60 30.58 30.00
CA ILE A 434 5.62 29.55 30.41
C ILE A 434 5.02 29.89 31.78
N GLU A 435 5.86 30.20 32.78
CA GLU A 435 5.39 30.46 34.16
C GLU A 435 4.42 31.65 34.22
N ASN A 436 4.79 32.75 33.54
CA ASN A 436 3.96 33.96 33.47
C ASN A 436 2.67 33.74 32.65
N LYS A 437 2.77 33.04 31.51
CA LYS A 437 1.63 32.83 30.60
C LYS A 437 0.57 31.92 31.20
N TYR A 438 0.99 30.88 31.92
CA TYR A 438 0.12 29.83 32.41
C TYR A 438 -0.10 29.86 33.93
N ASN A 439 0.48 30.84 34.63
CA ASN A 439 0.46 30.94 36.10
C ASN A 439 0.89 29.63 36.78
N CYS A 440 1.97 29.02 36.27
CA CYS A 440 2.50 27.73 36.73
C CYS A 440 3.98 27.86 37.15
N LYS A 441 4.57 26.80 37.71
CA LYS A 441 5.99 26.78 38.07
C LYS A 441 6.74 25.67 37.33
N ILE A 442 7.84 26.00 36.67
CA ILE A 442 8.71 25.00 36.03
C ILE A 442 9.55 24.33 37.10
N LYS A 443 9.41 23.00 37.19
CA LYS A 443 10.21 22.16 38.06
C LYS A 443 11.62 21.95 37.51
N CYS A 444 11.66 21.46 36.29
CA CYS A 444 12.89 21.20 35.56
C CYS A 444 12.61 21.16 34.05
N ILE A 445 13.69 21.31 33.28
CA ILE A 445 13.70 21.24 31.83
C ILE A 445 14.51 20.01 31.43
N VAL A 446 13.98 19.20 30.52
CA VAL A 446 14.60 17.94 30.07
C VAL A 446 14.87 18.03 28.58
N SER A 447 16.11 17.81 28.16
CA SER A 447 16.51 17.84 26.75
C SER A 447 17.59 16.82 26.46
N ASP A 448 17.83 16.52 25.18
CA ASP A 448 19.00 15.79 24.76
C ASP A 448 20.27 16.69 24.81
N PRO A 449 21.48 16.12 24.95
CA PRO A 449 22.71 16.90 25.09
C PRO A 449 23.33 17.39 23.77
N TYR A 450 22.87 16.93 22.60
CA TYR A 450 23.60 17.15 21.35
C TYR A 450 23.25 18.50 20.70
N ASN A 451 22.02 18.98 20.86
CA ASN A 451 21.53 20.16 20.15
C ASN A 451 21.36 21.35 21.13
N ALA A 452 21.81 22.54 20.70
CA ALA A 452 21.72 23.82 21.41
C ALA A 452 22.19 23.85 22.90
N MET A 453 23.39 23.32 23.19
CA MET A 453 24.02 23.42 24.52
C MET A 453 24.00 24.85 25.11
N GLN A 454 24.21 25.87 24.28
CA GLN A 454 24.19 27.27 24.72
C GLN A 454 22.82 27.69 25.29
N MET A 455 21.71 27.25 24.69
CA MET A 455 20.37 27.54 25.20
C MET A 455 20.14 26.82 26.54
N MET A 456 20.59 25.57 26.65
CA MET A 456 20.48 24.79 27.89
C MET A 456 21.32 25.39 29.02
N GLU A 457 22.53 25.86 28.71
CA GLU A 457 23.39 26.59 29.67
C GLU A 457 22.73 27.90 30.12
N SER A 458 22.16 28.68 29.19
CA SER A 458 21.41 29.89 29.52
C SER A 458 20.23 29.60 30.45
N LEU A 459 19.39 28.61 30.12
CA LEU A 459 18.24 28.19 30.93
C LEU A 459 18.65 27.66 32.31
N SER A 460 19.85 27.06 32.43
CA SER A 460 20.34 26.51 33.70
C SER A 460 20.63 27.56 34.77
N ASN A 461 20.74 28.84 34.39
CA ASN A 461 20.87 29.93 35.35
C ASN A 461 19.59 30.15 36.17
N ASP A 462 18.44 29.75 35.63
CA ASP A 462 17.12 30.02 36.21
C ASP A 462 16.34 28.75 36.56
N TYR A 463 16.63 27.64 35.89
CA TYR A 463 15.90 26.38 36.03
C TYR A 463 16.85 25.18 36.21
N GLU A 464 16.37 24.12 36.87
CA GLU A 464 17.05 22.83 36.83
C GLU A 464 16.98 22.24 35.41
N VAL A 465 18.13 22.03 34.77
CA VAL A 465 18.22 21.45 33.42
C VAL A 465 18.81 20.05 33.49
N ILE A 466 18.08 19.07 32.97
CA ILE A 466 18.43 17.66 32.94
C ILE A 466 18.72 17.25 31.50
N LEU A 467 19.98 16.91 31.23
CA LEU A 467 20.40 16.42 29.92
C LEU A 467 20.31 14.89 29.85
N LEU A 468 19.36 14.39 29.06
CA LEU A 468 19.06 12.97 28.93
C LEU A 468 19.55 12.43 27.58
N LYS A 469 20.58 11.58 27.61
CA LYS A 469 21.05 10.88 26.40
C LYS A 469 19.99 9.90 25.90
N GLN A 470 19.70 9.92 24.59
CA GLN A 470 18.75 9.02 23.93
C GLN A 470 19.31 7.60 23.75
N THR A 471 19.50 6.87 24.85
CA THR A 471 19.92 5.46 24.84
C THR A 471 18.76 4.55 25.20
N TYR A 472 18.83 3.28 24.78
CA TYR A 472 17.85 2.25 25.17
C TYR A 472 17.68 2.18 26.70
N SER A 473 18.77 2.25 27.47
CA SER A 473 18.72 2.20 28.95
C SER A 473 17.89 3.32 29.57
N ASN A 474 17.96 4.53 29.00
CA ASN A 474 17.32 5.72 29.57
C ASN A 474 15.87 5.87 29.09
N LEU A 475 15.59 5.50 27.84
CA LEU A 475 14.32 5.80 27.19
C LEU A 475 13.39 4.60 27.00
N SER A 476 13.91 3.37 26.96
CA SER A 476 13.06 2.18 26.79
C SER A 476 12.01 2.05 27.91
N PRO A 477 12.35 2.18 29.21
CA PRO A 477 11.35 2.13 30.28
C PRO A 477 10.28 3.23 30.21
N PRO A 478 10.60 4.54 30.09
CA PRO A 478 9.55 5.57 29.99
C PRO A 478 8.71 5.43 28.73
N ILE A 479 9.29 5.04 27.60
CA ILE A 479 8.53 4.80 26.36
C ILE A 479 7.51 3.66 26.59
N LYS A 480 7.91 2.54 27.18
CA LYS A 480 6.96 1.45 27.45
C LYS A 480 5.85 1.89 28.39
N GLN A 481 6.20 2.55 29.50
CA GLN A 481 5.22 2.98 30.49
C GLN A 481 4.28 4.07 29.97
N PHE A 482 4.77 5.02 29.17
CA PHE A 482 3.93 6.05 28.57
C PHE A 482 2.85 5.43 27.67
N ARG A 483 3.21 4.44 26.85
CA ARG A 483 2.24 3.68 26.04
C ARG A 483 1.19 2.99 26.91
N ASP A 484 1.61 2.33 27.98
CA ASP A 484 0.69 1.61 28.87
C ASP A 484 -0.24 2.60 29.61
N ASP A 485 0.26 3.78 29.99
CA ASP A 485 -0.52 4.86 30.58
C ASP A 485 -1.49 5.50 29.58
N VAL A 486 -1.19 5.52 28.28
CA VAL A 486 -2.18 5.87 27.23
C VAL A 486 -3.27 4.81 27.16
N TYR A 487 -2.91 3.52 27.09
CA TYR A 487 -3.91 2.44 26.99
C TYR A 487 -4.81 2.32 28.22
N THR A 488 -4.30 2.68 29.39
CA THR A 488 -5.06 2.71 30.65
C THR A 488 -5.76 4.05 30.91
N GLY A 489 -5.67 5.02 29.98
CA GLY A 489 -6.37 6.30 30.05
C GLY A 489 -5.81 7.29 31.08
N LYS A 490 -4.57 7.08 31.55
CA LYS A 490 -3.86 7.95 32.50
C LYS A 490 -3.19 9.14 31.84
N ILE A 491 -3.07 9.18 30.52
CA ILE A 491 -2.62 10.37 29.80
C ILE A 491 -3.84 11.20 29.37
N LYS A 492 -3.76 12.52 29.51
CA LYS A 492 -4.65 13.51 28.92
C LYS A 492 -3.82 14.53 28.19
N TYR A 493 -4.12 14.80 26.91
CA TYR A 493 -3.43 15.84 26.16
C TYR A 493 -4.40 16.86 25.58
N ALA A 494 -3.98 18.12 25.55
CA ALA A 494 -4.75 19.18 24.93
C ALA A 494 -4.78 18.99 23.42
N LYS A 495 -5.97 19.11 22.82
CA LYS A 495 -6.22 18.95 21.39
C LYS A 495 -5.20 19.67 20.53
N ASN A 496 -4.39 18.89 19.83
CA ASN A 496 -3.32 19.40 18.99
C ASN A 496 -3.10 18.47 17.79
N LYS A 497 -3.56 18.92 16.61
CA LYS A 497 -3.45 18.13 15.37
C LYS A 497 -2.00 17.86 14.95
N LEU A 498 -1.06 18.72 15.33
CA LEU A 498 0.37 18.49 15.05
C LEU A 498 0.93 17.38 15.96
N LEU A 499 0.57 17.38 17.24
CA LEU A 499 0.95 16.30 18.16
C LEU A 499 0.32 14.97 17.73
N ASP A 500 -0.96 14.97 17.34
CA ASP A 500 -1.64 13.79 16.79
C ASP A 500 -0.93 13.23 15.56
N TRP A 501 -0.59 14.11 14.63
CA TRP A 501 0.12 13.72 13.43
C TRP A 501 1.49 13.13 13.79
N CYS A 502 2.24 13.77 14.69
CA CYS A 502 3.50 13.20 15.21
C CYS A 502 3.30 11.81 15.85
N MET A 503 2.27 11.63 16.67
CA MET A 503 1.96 10.34 17.31
C MET A 503 1.63 9.27 16.27
N SER A 504 0.78 9.59 15.29
CA SER A 504 0.40 8.68 14.20
C SER A 504 1.60 8.22 13.36
N ASN A 505 2.66 9.01 13.30
CA ASN A 505 3.90 8.73 12.57
C ASN A 505 4.96 7.99 13.39
N THR A 506 4.71 7.77 14.67
CA THR A 506 5.70 7.21 15.60
C THR A 506 5.69 5.68 15.52
N THR A 507 6.86 5.11 15.29
CA THR A 507 7.13 3.67 15.33
C THR A 507 8.18 3.37 16.39
N THR A 508 8.51 2.09 16.58
CA THR A 508 9.58 1.68 17.51
C THR A 508 10.64 0.86 16.80
N ILE A 509 11.91 1.13 17.10
CA ILE A 509 13.03 0.25 16.76
C ILE A 509 13.43 -0.57 17.99
N LYS A 510 13.72 -1.86 17.79
CA LYS A 510 14.17 -2.76 18.85
C LYS A 510 15.69 -2.77 18.99
N GLY A 511 16.16 -2.94 20.23
CA GLY A 511 17.55 -3.29 20.52
C GLY A 511 17.94 -4.62 19.87
N ARG A 512 19.23 -4.79 19.54
CA ARG A 512 19.74 -5.99 18.83
C ARG A 512 19.60 -7.29 19.64
N THR A 513 19.50 -7.20 20.96
CA THR A 513 19.62 -8.36 21.86
C THR A 513 18.63 -8.37 23.02
N THR A 514 17.83 -7.30 23.18
CA THR A 514 16.85 -7.13 24.27
C THR A 514 15.52 -6.65 23.71
N ASP A 515 14.43 -6.79 24.47
CA ASP A 515 13.12 -6.20 24.14
C ASP A 515 13.07 -4.68 24.36
N ASP A 516 14.22 -4.01 24.42
CA ASP A 516 14.28 -2.55 24.54
C ASP A 516 13.88 -1.86 23.26
N ILE A 517 13.23 -0.70 23.42
CA ILE A 517 12.71 0.08 22.30
C ILE A 517 13.16 1.53 22.37
N LEU A 518 13.33 2.13 21.21
CA LEU A 518 13.40 3.57 21.03
C LEU A 518 12.33 4.00 20.03
N LEU A 519 11.90 5.26 20.13
CA LEU A 519 11.00 5.85 19.14
C LEU A 519 11.74 6.06 17.82
N ALA A 520 11.03 5.83 16.73
CA ALA A 520 11.51 6.06 15.38
C ALA A 520 10.43 6.71 14.52
N LYS A 521 10.87 7.32 13.43
CA LYS A 521 10.00 7.91 12.40
C LYS A 521 9.63 6.81 11.42
N GLU A 522 8.33 6.64 11.14
CA GLU A 522 7.86 5.70 10.09
C GLU A 522 8.53 5.97 8.72
N ASN A 523 8.83 7.24 8.42
CA ASN A 523 9.62 7.60 7.26
C ASN A 523 10.50 8.81 7.58
N GLN A 524 11.81 8.59 7.64
CA GLN A 524 12.80 9.62 8.00
C GLN A 524 12.69 10.93 7.19
N ASN A 525 12.21 10.87 5.95
CA ASN A 525 12.11 12.04 5.06
C ASN A 525 10.71 12.65 4.98
N LYS A 526 9.65 11.90 5.30
CA LYS A 526 8.26 12.32 5.07
C LYS A 526 7.45 12.51 6.36
N THR A 527 7.98 12.09 7.51
CA THR A 527 7.27 12.17 8.79
C THR A 527 8.11 12.84 9.88
N ARG A 528 7.45 13.27 10.95
CA ARG A 528 8.06 13.90 12.13
C ARG A 528 7.43 13.33 13.40
N ILE A 529 8.20 13.28 14.49
CA ILE A 529 7.80 12.70 15.78
C ILE A 529 8.23 13.58 16.96
N ASP A 530 8.75 14.77 16.68
CA ASP A 530 9.57 15.59 17.58
C ASP A 530 8.74 16.03 18.81
N LEU A 531 7.44 16.33 18.63
CA LEU A 531 6.52 16.60 19.75
C LEU A 531 6.33 15.38 20.67
N VAL A 532 6.36 14.16 20.13
CA VAL A 532 6.25 12.92 20.93
C VAL A 532 7.53 12.69 21.71
N VAL A 533 8.69 12.94 21.11
CA VAL A 533 10.00 12.83 21.79
C VAL A 533 10.07 13.82 22.97
N ALA A 534 9.72 15.09 22.75
CA ALA A 534 9.64 16.10 23.81
C ALA A 534 8.64 15.71 24.92
N SER A 535 7.52 15.08 24.55
CA SER A 535 6.54 14.57 25.52
C SER A 535 7.13 13.46 26.40
N ILE A 536 7.89 12.52 25.79
CA ILE A 536 8.59 11.45 26.53
C ILE A 536 9.66 12.03 27.45
N PHE A 537 10.41 13.07 27.03
CA PHE A 537 11.37 13.74 27.91
C PHE A 537 10.71 14.31 29.15
N SER A 538 9.59 15.02 29.00
CA SER A 538 8.80 15.53 30.13
C SER A 538 8.33 14.38 31.03
N TYR A 539 7.83 13.32 30.41
CA TYR A 539 7.32 12.14 31.11
C TYR A 539 8.37 11.45 31.97
N THR A 540 9.64 11.40 31.51
CA THR A 540 10.72 10.70 32.23
C THR A 540 10.88 11.13 33.69
N GLN A 541 10.62 12.40 34.00
CA GLN A 541 10.78 12.95 35.35
C GLN A 541 9.52 12.80 36.22
N LEU A 542 8.38 12.49 35.61
CA LEU A 542 7.09 12.38 36.29
C LEU A 542 6.71 10.93 36.62
N TYR A 543 7.12 9.96 35.81
CA TYR A 543 6.74 8.55 36.02
C TYR A 543 7.62 7.83 37.05
N LEU A 544 8.90 8.22 37.20
CA LEU A 544 9.85 7.59 38.13
C LEU A 544 9.63 7.93 39.60
N LYS A 545 8.96 9.04 39.92
CA LYS A 545 8.98 9.62 41.28
C LYS A 545 8.06 8.95 42.32
N ASN A 546 7.37 7.84 42.01
CA ASN A 546 6.43 7.22 42.95
C ASN A 546 6.80 5.83 43.49
N ASP A 547 7.86 5.17 42.99
CA ASP A 547 8.20 3.79 43.40
C ASP A 547 9.62 3.65 43.96
N SER A 548 10.06 4.56 44.84
CA SER A 548 11.18 4.22 45.73
C SER A 548 10.66 3.27 46.81
N VAL A 549 10.59 1.98 46.50
CA VAL A 549 10.44 0.94 47.51
C VAL A 549 11.72 0.94 48.33
N ASP A 550 11.64 1.38 49.58
CA ASP A 550 12.73 1.23 50.54
C ASP A 550 12.88 -0.27 50.85
N ILE A 551 13.76 -0.95 50.13
CA ILE A 551 13.99 -2.39 50.26
C ILE A 551 14.42 -2.75 51.70
N ASN A 552 15.08 -1.82 52.41
CA ASN A 552 15.47 -2.04 53.80
C ASN A 552 14.27 -2.11 54.76
N LYS A 553 13.10 -1.65 54.33
CA LYS A 553 11.85 -1.72 55.09
C LYS A 553 11.15 -3.08 54.98
N TYR A 554 11.51 -3.89 53.98
CA TYR A 554 10.89 -5.18 53.67
C TYR A 554 11.86 -6.37 53.76
N ALA A 555 13.17 -6.12 53.73
CA ALA A 555 14.19 -7.12 53.98
C ALA A 555 14.47 -7.20 55.48
N ASP A 556 13.56 -7.84 56.24
CA ASP A 556 13.89 -8.26 57.60
C ASP A 556 14.95 -9.38 57.54
N ILE A 557 15.89 -9.40 58.49
CA ILE A 557 17.07 -10.30 58.47
C ILE A 557 16.64 -11.77 58.37
N GLU A 558 15.47 -12.11 58.89
CA GLU A 558 14.85 -13.45 58.81
C GLU A 558 14.54 -13.92 57.37
N PHE A 559 14.19 -13.02 56.46
CA PHE A 559 13.89 -13.37 55.07
C PHE A 559 15.17 -13.65 54.27
N LEU A 560 16.26 -12.94 54.60
CA LEU A 560 17.55 -13.12 53.93
C LEU A 560 18.26 -14.41 54.35
N THR A 561 18.06 -14.90 55.58
CA THR A 561 18.66 -16.18 56.03
C THR A 561 18.00 -17.41 55.42
N GLN A 562 16.72 -17.35 55.00
CA GLN A 562 16.04 -18.48 54.35
C GLN A 562 16.45 -18.71 52.89
N LEU A 563 17.08 -17.74 52.25
CA LEU A 563 17.57 -17.88 50.86
C LEU A 563 18.89 -18.66 50.74
N TRP A 564 19.58 -18.93 51.86
CA TRP A 564 20.89 -19.58 51.91
C TRP A 564 20.90 -20.90 52.69
N SER A 565 19.71 -21.40 53.07
CA SER A 565 19.47 -22.74 53.59
C SER A 565 18.75 -23.58 52.55
#